data_AF-A0A9E2JD46-F1
#
_entry.id   AF-A0A9E2JD46-F1
#
_cell.length_a   1.000
_cell.length_b   1.000
_cell.length_c   1.000
_cell.angle_alpha   90.00
_cell.angle_beta   90.00
_cell.angle_gamma   90.00
#
_symmetry.space_group_name_H-M   'P 1'
#
loop_
_entity.id
_entity.type
_entity.pdbx_description
1 polymer ?
#
loop_
_entity_poly.entity_id
_entity_poly.type
_entity_poly.pdbx_seq_one_letter_code
_entity_poly.pdbx_strand_id
1 'polypeptide(L)'
;MATKRELIGSELMREIISIRVDTLWKMLALRKWGHLPKIDDEGATGEFDNKGAMFVPGGFIFQDSDKKPIPPDRAGWTSAEMFREKVRECMRYDNASLIYPDGLGFGINLDNGFFAEMASRILAVKHAAMQRKTTLTVEPPADYGSWHVTRSFCPTYINPPYGSRTKLSACLAACLIEPRIYFVQCRTALGLRGDEERDFWEKIRNGCSPITSQDDKVLAYPYVIVCHTTRHRKEVLGGITRILGYGRFGEFAIFTLEEATNDLLHEIEGGKTEFAPADLFAEYEDIQVVGVLRTFPKTTPGKRLMKQVTARLVQPVKDLELDLERITGEARARYKID
;
A
#
# COMPACT_ATOMS: atom_id res chain seq x y z
N MET A 1 -2.14 11.75 12.73
CA MET A 1 -2.58 10.60 11.91
C MET A 1 -2.83 11.16 10.52
N ALA A 2 -2.39 10.47 9.46
CA ALA A 2 -2.65 10.93 8.09
C ALA A 2 -4.15 11.12 7.88
N THR A 3 -4.51 12.21 7.20
CA THR A 3 -5.90 12.52 6.85
C THR A 3 -6.38 11.58 5.74
N LYS A 4 -7.71 11.47 5.58
CA LYS A 4 -8.28 10.71 4.44
C LYS A 4 -7.71 11.21 3.11
N ARG A 5 -7.68 12.54 2.91
CA ARG A 5 -7.16 13.17 1.70
C ARG A 5 -5.69 12.84 1.42
N GLU A 6 -4.83 12.81 2.42
CA GLU A 6 -3.42 12.41 2.23
C GLU A 6 -3.27 10.92 1.85
N LEU A 7 -4.16 10.06 2.34
CA LEU A 7 -4.07 8.62 2.06
C LEU A 7 -4.58 8.22 0.68
N ILE A 8 -5.61 8.88 0.16
CA ILE A 8 -6.27 8.48 -1.11
C ILE A 8 -6.30 9.57 -2.18
N GLY A 9 -5.87 10.79 -1.87
CA GLY A 9 -6.05 11.96 -2.74
C GLY A 9 -4.98 12.14 -3.82
N SER A 10 -3.98 11.26 -3.91
CA SER A 10 -2.98 11.31 -4.99
C SER A 10 -3.47 10.63 -6.26
N GLU A 11 -2.93 11.02 -7.42
CA GLU A 11 -3.27 10.41 -8.72
C GLU A 11 -2.98 8.89 -8.74
N LEU A 12 -1.93 8.44 -8.03
CA LEU A 12 -1.62 7.01 -7.87
C LEU A 12 -2.80 6.25 -7.24
N MET A 13 -3.36 6.78 -6.15
CA MET A 13 -4.45 6.11 -5.44
C MET A 13 -5.75 6.20 -6.23
N ARG A 14 -6.02 7.32 -6.91
CA ARG A 14 -7.17 7.47 -7.80
C ARG A 14 -7.14 6.43 -8.92
N GLU A 15 -6.00 6.25 -9.57
CA GLU A 15 -5.86 5.27 -10.65
C GLU A 15 -5.96 3.83 -10.14
N ILE A 16 -5.29 3.50 -9.04
CA ILE A 16 -5.41 2.18 -8.42
C ILE A 16 -6.87 1.88 -8.08
N ILE A 17 -7.57 2.81 -7.44
CA ILE A 17 -8.98 2.61 -7.07
C ILE A 17 -9.85 2.50 -8.33
N SER A 18 -9.63 3.30 -9.37
CA SER A 18 -10.33 3.14 -10.66
C SER A 18 -10.15 1.73 -11.23
N ILE A 19 -8.94 1.20 -11.24
CA ILE A 19 -8.64 -0.16 -11.68
C ILE A 19 -9.29 -1.22 -10.77
N ARG A 20 -9.40 -0.96 -9.47
CA ARG A 20 -10.11 -1.86 -8.54
C ARG A 20 -11.62 -1.84 -8.75
N VAL A 21 -12.21 -0.70 -9.12
CA VAL A 21 -13.62 -0.59 -9.50
C VAL A 21 -13.89 -1.33 -10.81
N ASP A 22 -12.98 -1.24 -11.76
CA ASP A 22 -13.03 -2.07 -12.97
C ASP A 22 -13.08 -3.57 -12.63
N THR A 23 -12.15 -4.00 -11.78
CA THR A 23 -12.06 -5.39 -11.32
C THR A 23 -13.28 -5.81 -10.51
N LEU A 24 -13.87 -4.91 -9.73
CA LEU A 24 -15.08 -5.16 -8.94
C LEU A 24 -16.23 -5.65 -9.82
N TRP A 25 -16.44 -5.07 -11.00
CA TRP A 25 -17.49 -5.53 -11.92
C TRP A 25 -17.31 -6.98 -12.34
N LYS A 26 -16.08 -7.40 -12.65
CA LYS A 26 -15.77 -8.81 -12.89
C LYS A 26 -16.07 -9.67 -11.67
N MET A 27 -15.74 -9.21 -10.45
CA MET A 27 -16.01 -9.96 -9.22
C MET A 27 -17.50 -10.10 -8.93
N LEU A 28 -18.30 -9.07 -9.21
CA LEU A 28 -19.77 -9.12 -9.11
C LEU A 28 -20.35 -10.16 -10.07
N ALA A 29 -19.88 -10.19 -11.33
CA ALA A 29 -20.29 -11.20 -12.30
C ALA A 29 -19.90 -12.63 -11.87
N LEU A 30 -18.65 -12.82 -11.39
CA LEU A 30 -18.21 -14.11 -10.87
C LEU A 30 -19.05 -14.57 -9.67
N ARG A 31 -19.44 -13.65 -8.79
CA ARG A 31 -20.34 -13.97 -7.66
C ARG A 31 -21.69 -14.45 -8.15
N LYS A 32 -22.30 -13.76 -9.11
CA LYS A 32 -23.56 -14.17 -9.74
C LYS A 32 -23.48 -15.57 -10.35
N TRP A 33 -22.35 -15.93 -10.94
CA TRP A 33 -22.12 -17.26 -11.51
C TRP A 33 -21.66 -18.32 -10.51
N GLY A 34 -21.56 -18.01 -9.21
CA GLY A 34 -21.09 -18.97 -8.19
C GLY A 34 -19.60 -19.29 -8.28
N HIS A 35 -18.82 -18.42 -8.92
CA HIS A 35 -17.38 -18.57 -9.17
C HIS A 35 -16.52 -17.50 -8.48
N LEU A 36 -17.08 -16.80 -7.48
CA LEU A 36 -16.31 -15.83 -6.71
C LEU A 36 -15.15 -16.54 -5.98
N PRO A 37 -13.90 -16.07 -6.13
CA PRO A 37 -12.75 -16.65 -5.43
C PRO A 37 -12.96 -16.66 -3.92
N LYS A 38 -12.44 -17.68 -3.22
CA LYS A 38 -12.50 -17.71 -1.76
C LYS A 38 -11.66 -16.57 -1.16
N ILE A 39 -11.81 -16.37 0.14
CA ILE A 39 -11.15 -15.26 0.85
C ILE A 39 -9.63 -15.36 0.88
N ASP A 40 -9.09 -16.57 0.73
CA ASP A 40 -7.68 -16.93 0.74
C ASP A 40 -7.12 -17.27 -0.64
N ASP A 41 -7.99 -17.38 -1.65
CA ASP A 41 -7.57 -17.63 -3.03
C ASP A 41 -7.00 -16.36 -3.67
N GLU A 42 -5.95 -16.52 -4.47
CA GLU A 42 -5.62 -15.53 -5.49
C GLU A 42 -6.67 -15.60 -6.59
N GLY A 43 -7.29 -14.47 -6.93
CA GLY A 43 -8.33 -14.47 -7.97
C GLY A 43 -9.19 -13.22 -8.03
N ALA A 44 -9.05 -12.30 -7.07
CA ALA A 44 -9.68 -10.99 -7.12
C ALA A 44 -8.91 -10.06 -8.08
N THR A 45 -8.95 -10.42 -9.37
CA THR A 45 -8.13 -9.85 -10.43
C THR A 45 -8.95 -9.46 -11.66
N GLY A 46 -8.53 -8.41 -12.35
CA GLY A 46 -9.12 -7.89 -13.60
C GLY A 46 -8.15 -7.92 -14.78
N GLU A 47 -8.50 -7.25 -15.88
CA GLU A 47 -7.58 -7.10 -17.03
C GLU A 47 -6.33 -6.29 -16.68
N PHE A 48 -6.50 -5.26 -15.84
CA PHE A 48 -5.44 -4.34 -15.45
C PHE A 48 -4.82 -4.67 -14.09
N ASP A 49 -5.44 -5.54 -13.29
CA ASP A 49 -5.04 -5.86 -11.91
C ASP A 49 -4.95 -7.37 -11.73
N ASN A 50 -3.87 -7.98 -12.23
CA ASN A 50 -3.78 -9.43 -12.37
C ASN A 50 -2.62 -10.10 -11.65
N LYS A 51 -1.62 -9.34 -11.17
CA LYS A 51 -0.45 -9.88 -10.46
C LYS A 51 -0.29 -9.34 -9.03
N GLY A 52 -0.97 -8.24 -8.72
CA GLY A 52 -0.84 -7.56 -7.45
C GLY A 52 0.44 -6.72 -7.39
N ALA A 53 0.32 -5.47 -7.85
CA ALA A 53 1.46 -4.56 -7.91
C ALA A 53 1.89 -4.03 -6.53
N MET A 54 3.14 -3.59 -6.46
CA MET A 54 3.68 -2.88 -5.30
C MET A 54 4.38 -1.61 -5.76
N PHE A 55 3.95 -0.46 -5.26
CA PHE A 55 4.56 0.84 -5.56
C PHE A 55 5.39 1.30 -4.37
N VAL A 56 6.63 1.70 -4.62
CA VAL A 56 7.62 2.05 -3.59
C VAL A 56 8.29 3.38 -3.95
N PRO A 57 8.55 4.27 -2.99
CA PRO A 57 9.38 5.45 -3.25
C PRO A 57 10.79 5.04 -3.68
N GLY A 58 11.16 5.34 -4.92
CA GLY A 58 12.37 4.82 -5.55
C GLY A 58 13.66 5.29 -4.87
N GLY A 59 13.63 6.42 -4.16
CA GLY A 59 14.77 6.95 -3.39
C GLY A 59 15.29 6.02 -2.29
N PHE A 60 14.48 5.06 -1.85
CA PHE A 60 14.86 4.05 -0.85
C PHE A 60 15.49 2.81 -1.46
N ILE A 61 15.51 2.67 -2.79
CA ILE A 61 16.02 1.49 -3.47
C ILE A 61 17.24 1.87 -4.29
N PHE A 62 18.40 1.34 -3.88
CA PHE A 62 19.67 1.62 -4.57
C PHE A 62 19.97 0.62 -5.68
N GLN A 63 19.69 -0.65 -5.41
CA GLN A 63 19.97 -1.79 -6.29
C GLN A 63 18.84 -2.81 -6.22
N ASP A 64 18.69 -3.62 -7.25
CA ASP A 64 17.77 -4.75 -7.27
C ASP A 64 18.30 -5.95 -6.47
N SER A 65 17.57 -7.06 -6.46
CA SER A 65 17.97 -8.31 -5.80
C SER A 65 19.29 -8.89 -6.32
N ASP A 66 19.66 -8.57 -7.56
CA ASP A 66 20.89 -9.02 -8.21
C ASP A 66 22.04 -8.03 -8.01
N LYS A 67 21.84 -7.01 -7.15
CA LYS A 67 22.79 -5.93 -6.84
C LYS A 67 23.13 -5.07 -8.07
N LYS A 68 22.24 -5.02 -9.05
CA LYS A 68 22.39 -4.14 -10.21
C LYS A 68 21.77 -2.78 -9.92
N PRO A 69 22.39 -1.69 -10.38
CA PRO A 69 21.78 -0.37 -10.29
C PRO A 69 20.49 -0.35 -11.10
N ILE A 70 19.48 0.34 -10.58
CA ILE A 70 18.17 0.45 -11.24
C ILE A 70 18.12 1.79 -11.97
N PRO A 71 18.15 1.82 -13.31
CA PRO A 71 17.93 3.05 -14.05
C PRO A 71 16.43 3.39 -14.04
N PRO A 72 16.02 4.59 -13.58
CA PRO A 72 14.66 5.04 -13.80
C PRO A 72 14.44 5.34 -15.29
N ASP A 73 13.22 5.09 -15.79
CA ASP A 73 12.77 5.64 -17.07
C ASP A 73 12.55 7.14 -16.90
N ARG A 74 13.57 7.94 -17.28
CA ARG A 74 13.65 9.39 -17.01
C ARG A 74 12.84 10.24 -17.98
N ALA A 75 11.59 9.87 -18.22
CA ALA A 75 10.67 10.69 -19.02
C ALA A 75 10.20 11.96 -18.28
N GLY A 76 10.43 12.06 -16.96
CA GLY A 76 9.80 13.07 -16.12
C GLY A 76 8.29 12.89 -16.04
N TRP A 77 7.60 13.71 -15.24
CA TRP A 77 6.14 13.71 -15.16
C TRP A 77 5.55 14.98 -15.77
N THR A 78 5.20 14.92 -17.05
CA THR A 78 4.59 16.05 -17.77
C THR A 78 3.15 16.30 -17.33
N SER A 79 2.35 15.24 -17.14
CA SER A 79 0.95 15.36 -16.71
C SER A 79 0.52 14.21 -15.79
N ALA A 80 -0.58 14.44 -15.06
CA ALA A 80 -1.24 13.39 -14.28
C ALA A 80 -1.75 12.24 -15.15
N GLU A 81 -2.19 12.54 -16.37
CA GLU A 81 -2.70 11.52 -17.31
C GLU A 81 -1.60 10.53 -17.70
N MET A 82 -0.44 11.03 -18.13
CA MET A 82 0.72 10.18 -18.46
C MET A 82 1.16 9.33 -17.25
N PHE A 83 1.14 9.91 -16.05
CA PHE A 83 1.43 9.17 -14.82
C PHE A 83 0.45 8.02 -14.58
N ARG A 84 -0.86 8.26 -14.74
CA ARG A 84 -1.90 7.24 -14.57
C ARG A 84 -1.79 6.11 -15.60
N GLU A 85 -1.48 6.41 -16.86
CA GLU A 85 -1.22 5.39 -17.88
C GLU A 85 -0.06 4.46 -17.46
N LYS A 86 1.02 5.03 -16.94
CA LYS A 86 2.17 4.25 -16.44
C LYS A 86 1.83 3.44 -15.19
N VAL A 87 1.00 3.96 -14.29
CA VAL A 87 0.48 3.19 -13.14
C VAL A 87 -0.33 1.99 -13.63
N ARG A 88 -1.20 2.18 -14.63
CA ARG A 88 -2.01 1.11 -15.22
C ARG A 88 -1.15 0.03 -15.87
N GLU A 89 -0.09 0.41 -16.58
CA GLU A 89 0.92 -0.54 -17.10
C GLU A 89 1.57 -1.32 -15.94
N CYS A 90 1.93 -0.62 -14.86
CA CYS A 90 2.59 -1.22 -13.69
C CYS A 90 1.74 -2.24 -12.93
N MET A 91 0.42 -2.06 -12.92
CA MET A 91 -0.52 -2.96 -12.24
C MET A 91 -0.49 -4.40 -12.80
N ARG A 92 0.11 -4.60 -13.98
CA ARG A 92 0.30 -5.90 -14.63
C ARG A 92 1.57 -6.66 -14.22
N TYR A 93 2.48 -6.01 -13.50
CA TYR A 93 3.71 -6.66 -13.02
C TYR A 93 3.54 -7.19 -11.59
N ASP A 94 4.18 -8.33 -11.33
CA ASP A 94 4.20 -8.98 -10.02
C ASP A 94 5.24 -8.36 -9.05
N ASN A 95 6.21 -7.66 -9.63
CA ASN A 95 7.36 -7.06 -8.96
C ASN A 95 7.12 -5.60 -8.57
N ALA A 96 8.10 -4.98 -7.90
CA ALA A 96 7.99 -3.60 -7.45
C ALA A 96 8.05 -2.61 -8.62
N SER A 97 7.25 -1.55 -8.50
CA SER A 97 7.34 -0.34 -9.30
C SER A 97 7.87 0.78 -8.41
N LEU A 98 8.99 1.37 -8.80
CA LEU A 98 9.71 2.40 -8.09
C LEU A 98 9.33 3.76 -8.65
N ILE A 99 8.80 4.63 -7.80
CA ILE A 99 8.36 5.96 -8.21
C ILE A 99 9.44 6.97 -7.82
N TYR A 100 9.99 7.65 -8.82
CA TYR A 100 10.96 8.73 -8.68
C TYR A 100 10.33 10.07 -9.07
N PRO A 101 10.88 11.21 -8.61
CA PRO A 101 10.42 12.52 -9.06
C PRO A 101 10.52 12.72 -10.57
N ASP A 102 11.46 12.05 -11.22
CA ASP A 102 11.80 12.19 -12.64
C ASP A 102 11.44 10.96 -13.49
N GLY A 103 10.77 9.96 -12.93
CA GLY A 103 10.45 8.75 -13.68
C GLY A 103 9.98 7.55 -12.87
N LEU A 104 9.93 6.41 -13.55
CA LEU A 104 9.47 5.13 -13.00
C LEU A 104 10.46 4.01 -13.30
N GLY A 105 10.70 3.14 -12.33
CA GLY A 105 11.29 1.82 -12.58
C GLY A 105 10.22 0.76 -12.41
N PHE A 106 10.01 -0.14 -13.37
CA PHE A 106 8.98 -1.19 -13.26
C PHE A 106 9.61 -2.58 -13.30
N GLY A 107 8.91 -3.56 -12.73
CA GLY A 107 9.35 -4.95 -12.77
C GLY A 107 10.53 -5.28 -11.84
N ILE A 108 10.83 -4.43 -10.87
CA ILE A 108 12.04 -4.52 -10.04
C ILE A 108 11.89 -5.57 -8.95
N ASN A 109 12.79 -6.55 -8.93
CA ASN A 109 12.85 -7.53 -7.85
C ASN A 109 13.63 -6.94 -6.66
N LEU A 110 13.03 -6.98 -5.48
CA LEU A 110 13.61 -6.41 -4.26
C LEU A 110 14.08 -7.50 -3.33
N ASP A 111 15.24 -7.30 -2.71
CA ASP A 111 15.81 -8.23 -1.74
C ASP A 111 15.05 -8.18 -0.40
N ASN A 112 14.16 -9.16 -0.20
CA ASN A 112 13.40 -9.31 1.03
C ASN A 112 14.31 -9.53 2.26
N GLY A 113 15.43 -10.24 2.10
CA GLY A 113 16.39 -10.48 3.18
C GLY A 113 17.04 -9.18 3.65
N PHE A 114 17.49 -8.36 2.69
CA PHE A 114 18.05 -7.04 2.97
C PHE A 114 17.06 -6.14 3.74
N PHE A 115 15.83 -5.99 3.24
CA PHE A 115 14.85 -5.11 3.92
C PHE A 115 14.42 -5.66 5.28
N ALA A 116 14.30 -6.98 5.43
CA ALA A 116 14.06 -7.62 6.72
C ALA A 116 15.18 -7.28 7.71
N GLU A 117 16.44 -7.41 7.30
CA GLU A 117 17.60 -7.10 8.14
C GLU A 117 17.64 -5.61 8.52
N MET A 118 17.44 -4.70 7.56
CA MET A 118 17.41 -3.26 7.82
C MET A 118 16.30 -2.88 8.81
N ALA A 119 15.09 -3.41 8.63
CA ALA A 119 13.96 -3.15 9.52
C ALA A 119 14.23 -3.70 10.95
N SER A 120 14.79 -4.90 11.05
CA SER A 120 15.22 -5.49 12.33
C SER A 120 16.24 -4.63 13.06
N ARG A 121 17.27 -4.15 12.35
CA ARG A 121 18.31 -3.27 12.91
C ARG A 121 17.74 -1.94 13.38
N ILE A 122 16.85 -1.33 12.58
CA ILE A 122 16.15 -0.09 12.96
C ILE A 122 15.40 -0.30 14.28
N LEU A 123 14.66 -1.41 14.41
CA LEU A 123 13.93 -1.72 15.64
C LEU A 123 14.84 -1.94 16.85
N ALA A 124 15.92 -2.70 16.68
CA ALA A 124 16.89 -2.95 17.74
C ALA A 124 17.52 -1.64 18.25
N VAL A 125 17.95 -0.76 17.34
CA VAL A 125 18.50 0.56 17.68
C VAL A 125 17.48 1.41 18.42
N LYS A 126 16.24 1.46 17.95
CA LYS A 126 15.17 2.24 18.61
C LYS A 126 14.84 1.71 19.99
N HIS A 127 14.77 0.39 20.15
CA HIS A 127 14.54 -0.22 21.45
C HIS A 127 15.67 0.10 22.43
N ALA A 128 16.93 -0.05 22.00
CA ALA A 128 18.10 0.30 22.80
C ALA A 128 18.09 1.78 23.21
N ALA A 129 17.76 2.70 22.30
CA ALA A 129 17.69 4.13 22.60
C ALA A 129 16.58 4.49 23.60
N MET A 130 15.50 3.70 23.67
CA MET A 130 14.40 3.91 24.64
C MET A 130 14.70 3.33 26.02
N GLN A 131 15.58 2.34 26.12
CA GLN A 131 16.05 1.73 27.37
C GLN A 131 17.07 2.67 28.04
N ARG A 132 16.57 3.69 28.76
CA ARG A 132 17.41 4.68 29.49
C ARG A 132 18.21 4.12 30.68
N LYS A 133 18.23 2.80 30.92
CA LYS A 133 18.99 2.23 32.03
C LYS A 133 20.43 2.00 31.60
N THR A 134 21.36 2.70 32.24
CA THR A 134 22.82 2.56 32.11
C THR A 134 23.35 1.22 32.64
N THR A 135 22.51 0.40 33.26
CA THR A 135 22.87 -0.92 33.77
C THR A 135 22.81 -1.93 32.64
N LEU A 136 23.93 -2.62 32.36
CA LEU A 136 23.94 -3.81 31.51
C LEU A 136 22.86 -4.78 32.01
N THR A 137 21.84 -5.01 31.19
CA THR A 137 20.79 -5.98 31.51
C THR A 137 21.39 -7.38 31.46
N VAL A 138 21.01 -8.23 32.42
CA VAL A 138 21.42 -9.65 32.42
C VAL A 138 20.77 -10.41 31.25
N GLU A 139 19.60 -9.96 30.83
CA GLU A 139 18.90 -10.51 29.67
C GLU A 139 19.47 -9.96 28.36
N PRO A 140 19.62 -10.83 27.33
CA PRO A 140 20.03 -10.38 26.01
C PRO A 140 19.00 -9.40 25.41
N PRO A 141 19.42 -8.52 24.48
CA PRO A 141 18.50 -7.64 23.78
C PRO A 141 17.37 -8.43 23.11
N ALA A 142 16.18 -7.83 23.05
CA ALA A 142 15.05 -8.42 22.33
C ALA A 142 15.42 -8.67 20.85
N ASP A 143 15.26 -9.91 20.41
CA ASP A 143 15.51 -10.31 19.03
C ASP A 143 14.32 -9.94 18.13
N TYR A 144 14.45 -8.82 17.42
CA TYR A 144 13.43 -8.37 16.48
C TYR A 144 13.67 -8.97 15.09
N GLY A 145 12.96 -10.05 14.76
CA GLY A 145 12.88 -10.56 13.38
C GLY A 145 11.83 -9.88 12.48
N SER A 146 11.88 -10.17 11.18
CA SER A 146 10.90 -9.72 10.17
C SER A 146 9.46 -10.08 10.49
N TRP A 147 9.23 -11.18 11.22
CA TRP A 147 7.92 -11.56 11.76
C TRP A 147 7.32 -10.47 12.66
N HIS A 148 8.12 -9.89 13.56
CA HIS A 148 7.67 -8.85 14.48
C HIS A 148 7.26 -7.60 13.72
N VAL A 149 8.02 -7.22 12.70
CA VAL A 149 7.70 -6.11 11.79
C VAL A 149 6.42 -6.41 11.03
N THR A 150 6.37 -7.55 10.35
CA THR A 150 5.25 -7.91 9.47
C THR A 150 3.92 -7.96 10.22
N ARG A 151 3.88 -8.61 11.40
CA ARG A 151 2.70 -8.65 12.26
C ARG A 151 2.28 -7.24 12.69
N SER A 152 3.25 -6.37 12.95
CA SER A 152 3.01 -4.96 13.27
C SER A 152 2.64 -4.10 12.06
N PHE A 153 2.47 -4.63 10.85
CA PHE A 153 1.90 -3.87 9.73
C PHE A 153 0.74 -4.62 9.05
N CYS A 154 0.27 -5.72 9.65
CA CYS A 154 -0.86 -6.49 9.13
C CYS A 154 -2.09 -6.34 10.03
N PRO A 155 -3.30 -6.39 9.45
CA PRO A 155 -4.53 -6.55 10.22
C PRO A 155 -4.58 -7.95 10.84
N THR A 156 -5.31 -8.11 11.95
CA THR A 156 -5.33 -9.38 12.69
C THR A 156 -6.06 -10.52 11.98
N TYR A 157 -6.88 -10.22 10.97
CA TYR A 157 -7.55 -11.25 10.16
C TYR A 157 -6.64 -11.87 9.09
N ILE A 158 -5.47 -11.28 8.83
CA ILE A 158 -4.43 -11.90 8.00
C ILE A 158 -3.50 -12.65 8.94
N ASN A 159 -3.54 -13.98 8.89
CA ASN A 159 -2.78 -14.84 9.78
C ASN A 159 -1.46 -15.31 9.15
N PRO A 160 -0.46 -15.69 9.97
CA PRO A 160 0.70 -16.44 9.50
C PRO A 160 0.30 -17.74 8.77
N PRO A 161 1.15 -18.22 7.83
CA PRO A 161 2.39 -17.60 7.38
C PRO A 161 2.14 -16.43 6.43
N TYR A 162 2.87 -15.31 6.60
CA TYR A 162 2.75 -14.18 5.68
C TYR A 162 3.52 -14.42 4.38
N GLY A 163 2.87 -14.10 3.25
CA GLY A 163 3.50 -14.11 1.93
C GLY A 163 4.65 -13.11 1.80
N SER A 164 5.52 -13.33 0.82
CA SER A 164 6.74 -12.53 0.60
C SER A 164 6.45 -11.04 0.41
N ARG A 165 5.43 -10.68 -0.38
CA ARG A 165 5.01 -9.29 -0.61
C ARG A 165 4.56 -8.59 0.67
N THR A 166 3.82 -9.30 1.52
CA THR A 166 3.36 -8.80 2.82
C THR A 166 4.53 -8.51 3.77
N LYS A 167 5.52 -9.41 3.81
CA LYS A 167 6.75 -9.24 4.61
C LYS A 167 7.61 -8.10 4.10
N LEU A 168 7.89 -8.09 2.79
CA LEU A 168 8.74 -7.10 2.13
C LEU A 168 8.18 -5.68 2.31
N SER A 169 6.90 -5.48 1.99
CA SER A 169 6.24 -4.17 2.12
C SER A 169 6.20 -3.66 3.56
N ALA A 170 5.99 -4.54 4.55
CA ALA A 170 6.06 -4.17 5.96
C ALA A 170 7.47 -3.75 6.39
N CYS A 171 8.50 -4.46 5.93
CA CYS A 171 9.89 -4.12 6.25
C CYS A 171 10.34 -2.83 5.56
N LEU A 172 9.95 -2.64 4.29
CA LEU A 172 10.14 -1.37 3.57
C LEU A 172 9.46 -0.21 4.29
N ALA A 173 8.21 -0.41 4.75
CA ALA A 173 7.49 0.60 5.51
C ALA A 173 8.21 1.01 6.79
N ALA A 174 8.81 0.06 7.50
CA ALA A 174 9.63 0.35 8.68
C ALA A 174 10.90 1.16 8.35
N CYS A 175 11.50 0.93 7.17
CA CYS A 175 12.62 1.73 6.68
C CYS A 175 12.19 3.17 6.31
N LEU A 176 11.05 3.29 5.65
CA LEU A 176 10.48 4.56 5.17
C LEU A 176 10.13 5.52 6.31
N ILE A 177 9.59 5.03 7.42
CA ILE A 177 9.27 5.86 8.60
C ILE A 177 10.50 6.28 9.42
N GLU A 178 11.66 5.65 9.19
CA GLU A 178 12.92 5.95 9.90
C GLU A 178 14.07 6.23 8.90
N PRO A 179 13.93 7.22 8.00
CA PRO A 179 14.83 7.40 6.85
C PRO A 179 16.29 7.65 7.26
N ARG A 180 16.50 8.34 8.38
CA ARG A 180 17.85 8.63 8.90
C ARG A 180 18.54 7.36 9.44
N ILE A 181 17.81 6.55 10.21
CA ILE A 181 18.38 5.31 10.75
C ILE A 181 18.61 4.33 9.59
N TYR A 182 17.65 4.23 8.66
CA TYR A 182 17.78 3.46 7.44
C TYR A 182 19.05 3.83 6.66
N PHE A 183 19.26 5.12 6.39
CA PHE A 183 20.46 5.62 5.74
C PHE A 183 21.76 5.18 6.45
N VAL A 184 21.83 5.32 7.77
CA VAL A 184 23.01 4.90 8.56
C VAL A 184 23.26 3.39 8.44
N GLN A 185 22.20 2.57 8.45
CA GLN A 185 22.34 1.12 8.26
C GLN A 185 22.82 0.78 6.84
N CYS A 186 22.25 1.42 5.82
CA CYS A 186 22.64 1.23 4.43
C CYS A 186 24.06 1.67 4.15
N ARG A 187 24.52 2.79 4.73
CA ARG A 187 25.92 3.25 4.59
C ARG A 187 26.91 2.16 5.00
N THR A 188 26.61 1.45 6.09
CA THR A 188 27.45 0.35 6.57
C THR A 188 27.29 -0.89 5.69
N ALA A 189 26.04 -1.29 5.40
CA ALA A 189 25.74 -2.52 4.66
C ALA A 189 26.23 -2.48 3.19
N LEU A 190 26.17 -1.31 2.55
CA LEU A 190 26.58 -1.09 1.16
C LEU A 190 28.00 -0.52 1.05
N GLY A 191 28.66 -0.20 2.17
CA GLY A 191 30.01 0.35 2.16
C GLY A 191 30.14 1.75 1.55
N LEU A 192 29.06 2.55 1.54
CA LEU A 192 29.02 3.87 0.88
C LEU A 192 30.06 4.84 1.47
N ARG A 193 30.71 5.61 0.60
CA ARG A 193 31.73 6.62 0.96
C ARG A 193 31.62 7.87 0.08
N GLY A 194 32.03 9.01 0.63
CA GLY A 194 32.21 10.25 -0.13
C GLY A 194 30.95 10.66 -0.90
N ASP A 195 31.05 10.72 -2.23
CA ASP A 195 29.96 11.16 -3.11
C ASP A 195 28.78 10.19 -3.11
N GLU A 196 29.04 8.88 -3.07
CA GLU A 196 27.98 7.86 -3.05
C GLU A 196 27.09 7.99 -1.80
N GLU A 197 27.69 8.35 -0.66
CA GLU A 197 26.95 8.60 0.59
C GLU A 197 26.03 9.82 0.45
N ARG A 198 26.52 10.90 -0.17
CA ARG A 198 25.74 12.12 -0.41
C ARG A 198 24.60 11.87 -1.38
N ASP A 199 24.89 11.26 -2.52
CA ASP A 199 23.92 10.91 -3.55
C ASP A 199 22.82 10.00 -3.00
N PHE A 200 23.19 9.01 -2.18
CA PHE A 200 22.22 8.10 -1.57
C PHE A 200 21.34 8.82 -0.56
N TRP A 201 21.90 9.72 0.26
CA TRP A 201 21.11 10.51 1.19
C TRP A 201 20.14 11.45 0.47
N GLU A 202 20.58 12.09 -0.62
CA GLU A 202 19.73 12.95 -1.45
C GLU A 202 18.58 12.15 -2.09
N LYS A 203 18.86 10.94 -2.60
CA LYS A 203 17.81 10.04 -3.09
C LYS A 203 16.78 9.71 -2.02
N ILE A 204 17.20 9.34 -0.80
CA ILE A 204 16.28 9.09 0.33
C ILE A 204 15.45 10.32 0.62
N ARG A 205 16.07 11.50 0.73
CA ARG A 205 15.36 12.76 1.01
C ARG A 205 14.30 13.07 -0.05
N ASN A 206 14.65 12.90 -1.32
CA ASN A 206 13.73 13.10 -2.43
C ASN A 206 12.59 12.08 -2.39
N GLY A 207 12.90 10.82 -2.06
CA GLY A 207 11.91 9.75 -1.84
C GLY A 207 11.02 9.93 -0.61
N CYS A 208 11.34 10.86 0.29
CA CYS A 208 10.49 11.23 1.44
C CYS A 208 9.52 12.37 1.12
N SER A 209 9.55 12.93 -0.09
CA SER A 209 8.69 14.05 -0.48
C SER A 209 7.57 13.58 -1.41
N PRO A 210 6.38 14.21 -1.39
CA PRO A 210 5.37 13.96 -2.41
C PRO A 210 5.93 14.26 -3.80
N ILE A 211 5.55 13.43 -4.77
CA ILE A 211 5.88 13.63 -6.17
C ILE A 211 4.76 14.42 -6.82
N THR A 212 5.12 15.50 -7.51
CA THR A 212 4.17 16.38 -8.20
C THR A 212 4.42 16.41 -9.69
N SER A 213 3.36 16.63 -10.47
CA SER A 213 3.47 16.93 -11.90
C SER A 213 3.97 18.35 -12.12
N GLN A 214 4.26 18.70 -13.38
CA GLN A 214 4.49 20.09 -13.79
C GLN A 214 3.30 21.00 -13.47
N ASP A 215 2.06 20.48 -13.52
CA ASP A 215 0.83 21.22 -13.16
C ASP A 215 0.51 21.22 -11.64
N ASP A 216 1.51 21.01 -10.78
CA ASP A 216 1.38 20.99 -9.30
C ASP A 216 0.38 19.98 -8.71
N LYS A 217 -0.05 18.98 -9.49
CA LYS A 217 -0.86 17.87 -8.98
C LYS A 217 -0.01 16.87 -8.23
N VAL A 218 -0.49 16.39 -7.08
CA VAL A 218 0.18 15.34 -6.30
C VAL A 218 -0.01 13.99 -6.98
N LEU A 219 1.05 13.47 -7.59
CA LEU A 219 1.06 12.18 -8.28
C LEU A 219 1.13 11.03 -7.29
N ALA A 220 2.06 11.09 -6.35
CA ALA A 220 2.24 10.06 -5.34
C ALA A 220 2.74 10.66 -4.01
N TYR A 221 2.19 10.18 -2.91
CA TYR A 221 2.78 10.38 -1.59
C TYR A 221 3.90 9.37 -1.35
N PRO A 222 4.87 9.66 -0.45
CA PRO A 222 6.03 8.81 -0.18
C PRO A 222 5.63 7.61 0.69
N TYR A 223 4.69 6.79 0.19
CA TYR A 223 4.13 5.62 0.86
C TYR A 223 4.43 4.36 0.04
N VAL A 224 4.47 3.22 0.73
CA VAL A 224 4.47 1.92 0.06
C VAL A 224 3.02 1.51 -0.17
N ILE A 225 2.61 1.37 -1.43
CA ILE A 225 1.27 0.91 -1.80
C ILE A 225 1.35 -0.53 -2.28
N VAL A 226 0.51 -1.41 -1.73
CA VAL A 226 0.50 -2.83 -2.07
C VAL A 226 -0.89 -3.24 -2.49
N CYS A 227 -0.97 -3.75 -3.71
CA CYS A 227 -2.18 -4.30 -4.30
C CYS A 227 -2.18 -5.82 -4.14
N HIS A 228 -3.12 -6.35 -3.36
CA HIS A 228 -3.31 -7.79 -3.24
C HIS A 228 -4.31 -8.30 -4.28
N THR A 229 -4.23 -9.58 -4.62
CA THR A 229 -5.17 -10.30 -5.49
C THR A 229 -6.11 -11.22 -4.69
N THR A 230 -6.06 -11.08 -3.36
CA THR A 230 -6.81 -11.87 -2.38
C THR A 230 -7.70 -10.95 -1.55
N ARG A 231 -8.88 -11.45 -1.18
CA ARG A 231 -9.95 -10.67 -0.52
C ARG A 231 -9.76 -10.56 0.99
N HIS A 232 -9.23 -11.62 1.62
CA HIS A 232 -8.97 -11.78 3.06
C HIS A 232 -10.19 -11.67 4.00
N ARG A 233 -11.34 -11.19 3.53
CA ARG A 233 -12.60 -11.08 4.26
C ARG A 233 -13.76 -11.42 3.33
N LYS A 234 -14.86 -11.92 3.89
CA LYS A 234 -16.04 -12.33 3.11
C LYS A 234 -16.77 -11.14 2.50
N GLU A 235 -16.83 -10.03 3.24
CA GLU A 235 -17.55 -8.81 2.83
C GLU A 235 -16.79 -8.04 1.75
N VAL A 236 -15.48 -8.24 1.62
CA VAL A 236 -14.64 -7.63 0.60
C VAL A 236 -14.84 -8.35 -0.73
N LEU A 237 -15.13 -7.62 -1.80
CA LEU A 237 -15.42 -8.21 -3.12
C LEU A 237 -14.18 -8.25 -4.03
N GLY A 238 -13.25 -7.32 -3.86
CA GLY A 238 -12.00 -7.22 -4.63
C GLY A 238 -10.75 -7.56 -3.82
N GLY A 239 -9.58 -7.35 -4.42
CA GLY A 239 -8.32 -7.42 -3.70
C GLY A 239 -8.12 -6.21 -2.78
N ILE A 240 -7.48 -6.41 -1.63
CA ILE A 240 -7.21 -5.31 -0.70
C ILE A 240 -6.06 -4.42 -1.19
N THR A 241 -6.13 -3.11 -0.93
CA THR A 241 -5.03 -2.17 -1.19
C THR A 241 -4.47 -1.65 0.12
N ARG A 242 -3.21 -1.93 0.43
CA ARG A 242 -2.54 -1.50 1.67
C ARG A 242 -1.70 -0.27 1.41
N ILE A 243 -1.73 0.67 2.35
CA ILE A 243 -0.97 1.92 2.34
C ILE A 243 -0.09 1.92 3.58
N LEU A 244 1.22 1.87 3.39
CA LEU A 244 2.20 1.61 4.45
C LEU A 244 3.29 2.68 4.46
N GLY A 245 3.98 2.80 5.59
CA GLY A 245 5.16 3.66 5.70
C GLY A 245 4.86 5.14 5.94
N TYR A 246 3.63 5.46 6.33
CA TYR A 246 3.26 6.78 6.83
C TYR A 246 3.20 6.79 8.36
N GLY A 247 3.31 7.98 8.95
CA GLY A 247 3.11 8.15 10.38
C GLY A 247 4.18 7.46 11.23
N ARG A 248 3.75 6.66 12.22
CA ARG A 248 4.64 5.99 13.18
C ARG A 248 4.69 4.47 12.96
N PHE A 249 5.58 3.80 13.69
CA PHE A 249 5.74 2.35 13.57
C PHE A 249 4.43 1.58 13.76
N GLY A 250 4.11 0.80 12.73
CA GLY A 250 2.89 0.02 12.62
C GLY A 250 1.62 0.82 12.38
N GLU A 251 1.69 2.10 12.06
CA GLU A 251 0.57 2.79 11.42
C GLU A 251 0.48 2.35 9.95
N PHE A 252 -0.72 2.02 9.51
CA PHE A 252 -1.00 1.70 8.10
C PHE A 252 -2.50 1.83 7.80
N ALA A 253 -2.85 1.89 6.53
CA ALA A 253 -4.23 1.91 6.08
C ALA A 253 -4.50 0.80 5.09
N ILE A 254 -5.77 0.44 4.96
CA ILE A 254 -6.28 -0.48 3.95
C ILE A 254 -7.49 0.16 3.31
N PHE A 255 -7.49 0.22 1.98
CA PHE A 255 -8.66 0.47 1.17
C PHE A 255 -9.25 -0.84 0.65
N THR A 256 -10.56 -0.99 0.73
CA THR A 256 -11.34 -2.14 0.24
C THR A 256 -12.65 -1.70 -0.40
N LEU A 257 -13.14 -2.53 -1.32
CA LEU A 257 -14.50 -2.44 -1.87
C LEU A 257 -15.33 -3.55 -1.22
N GLU A 258 -16.36 -3.16 -0.47
CA GLU A 258 -17.13 -4.05 0.40
C GLU A 258 -18.62 -3.97 0.12
N GLU A 259 -19.30 -5.09 0.30
CA GLU A 259 -20.75 -5.14 0.31
C GLU A 259 -21.30 -4.25 1.44
N ALA A 260 -22.30 -3.42 1.11
CA ALA A 260 -22.97 -2.55 2.04
C ALA A 260 -23.86 -3.38 2.97
N THR A 261 -23.38 -3.60 4.20
CA THR A 261 -24.09 -4.37 5.24
C THR A 261 -24.35 -3.53 6.48
N ASN A 262 -25.32 -3.96 7.30
CA ASN A 262 -25.61 -3.33 8.60
C ASN A 262 -24.40 -3.42 9.55
N ASP A 263 -23.65 -4.52 9.51
CA ASP A 263 -22.43 -4.67 10.31
C ASP A 263 -21.38 -3.62 9.92
N LEU A 264 -21.26 -3.31 8.63
CA LEU A 264 -20.36 -2.28 8.15
C LEU A 264 -20.81 -0.88 8.60
N LEU A 265 -22.11 -0.58 8.63
CA LEU A 265 -22.64 0.68 9.18
C LEU A 265 -22.27 0.86 10.66
N HIS A 266 -22.32 -0.22 11.44
CA HIS A 266 -21.89 -0.21 12.84
C HIS A 266 -20.37 -0.04 13.01
N GLU A 267 -19.57 -0.46 12.03
CA GLU A 267 -18.12 -0.31 12.03
C GLU A 267 -17.67 1.12 11.67
N ILE A 268 -18.39 1.80 10.77
CA ILE A 268 -18.01 3.11 10.25
C ILE A 268 -18.19 4.21 11.29
N GLU A 269 -17.17 5.06 11.44
CA GLU A 269 -17.28 6.27 12.27
C GLU A 269 -18.30 7.26 11.67
N GLY A 270 -19.17 7.82 12.51
CA GLY A 270 -20.08 8.90 12.13
C GLY A 270 -21.57 8.63 12.31
N GLY A 271 -21.95 7.46 12.84
CA GLY A 271 -23.34 7.19 13.27
C GLY A 271 -24.35 7.14 12.11
N LYS A 272 -23.91 6.77 10.91
CA LYS A 272 -24.81 6.56 9.76
C LYS A 272 -25.73 5.37 10.03
N THR A 273 -26.99 5.53 9.66
CA THR A 273 -28.02 4.47 9.73
C THR A 273 -28.27 3.80 8.38
N GLU A 274 -27.83 4.42 7.29
CA GLU A 274 -27.99 3.92 5.92
C GLU A 274 -26.86 4.42 5.01
N PHE A 275 -26.66 3.74 3.87
CA PHE A 275 -25.75 4.17 2.82
C PHE A 275 -26.49 5.08 1.83
N ALA A 276 -25.92 6.25 1.54
CA ALA A 276 -26.48 7.14 0.53
C ALA A 276 -26.02 6.71 -0.87
N PRO A 277 -26.78 7.00 -1.95
CA PRO A 277 -26.35 6.71 -3.32
C PRO A 277 -24.97 7.27 -3.67
N ALA A 278 -24.61 8.43 -3.11
CA ALA A 278 -23.29 9.05 -3.29
C ALA A 278 -22.12 8.30 -2.61
N ASP A 279 -22.40 7.33 -1.74
CA ASP A 279 -21.39 6.47 -1.11
C ASP A 279 -21.07 5.22 -1.97
N LEU A 280 -21.92 4.91 -2.94
CA LEU A 280 -21.89 3.66 -3.69
C LEU A 280 -20.88 3.73 -4.84
N PHE A 281 -20.05 2.70 -4.94
CA PHE A 281 -19.15 2.47 -6.07
C PHE A 281 -19.79 1.64 -7.18
N ALA A 282 -20.70 0.74 -6.80
CA ALA A 282 -21.45 -0.08 -7.74
C ALA A 282 -22.76 -0.55 -7.10
N GLU A 283 -23.77 -0.73 -7.94
CA GLU A 283 -24.99 -1.45 -7.63
C GLU A 283 -25.18 -2.50 -8.73
N TYR A 284 -25.35 -3.75 -8.32
CA TYR A 284 -25.60 -4.86 -9.22
C TYR A 284 -26.61 -5.81 -8.58
N GLU A 285 -27.82 -5.84 -9.15
CA GLU A 285 -28.96 -6.56 -8.59
C GLU A 285 -29.30 -6.07 -7.17
N ASP A 286 -29.23 -6.93 -6.16
CA ASP A 286 -29.46 -6.64 -4.75
C ASP A 286 -28.17 -6.28 -3.98
N ILE A 287 -27.02 -6.27 -4.66
CA ILE A 287 -25.72 -5.99 -4.05
C ILE A 287 -25.36 -4.51 -4.25
N GLN A 288 -25.27 -3.80 -3.13
CA GLN A 288 -24.67 -2.47 -3.07
C GLN A 288 -23.22 -2.57 -2.59
N VAL A 289 -22.32 -1.82 -3.22
CA VAL A 289 -20.88 -1.85 -2.89
C VAL A 289 -20.38 -0.46 -2.53
N VAL A 290 -19.66 -0.36 -1.43
CA VAL A 290 -19.05 0.88 -0.91
C VAL A 290 -17.53 0.77 -0.80
N GLY A 291 -16.85 1.91 -0.83
CA GLY A 291 -15.41 1.99 -0.58
C GLY A 291 -15.13 2.28 0.89
N VAL A 292 -14.26 1.48 1.51
CA VAL A 292 -13.93 1.61 2.94
C VAL A 292 -12.44 1.83 3.10
N LEU A 293 -12.06 2.91 3.79
CA LEU A 293 -10.71 3.18 4.23
C LEU A 293 -10.59 2.88 5.73
N ARG A 294 -9.85 1.84 6.07
CA ARG A 294 -9.50 1.49 7.47
C ARG A 294 -8.11 1.99 7.79
N THR A 295 -7.98 2.73 8.89
CA THR A 295 -6.68 3.18 9.39
C THR A 295 -6.36 2.50 10.71
N PHE A 296 -5.17 1.94 10.80
CA PHE A 296 -4.67 1.21 11.95
C PHE A 296 -3.65 2.09 12.70
N PRO A 297 -3.78 2.23 14.03
CA PRO A 297 -2.92 3.09 14.82
C PRO A 297 -1.54 2.45 15.02
N LYS A 298 -0.60 3.25 15.54
CA LYS A 298 0.73 2.79 15.92
C LYS A 298 0.65 1.62 16.88
N THR A 299 1.62 0.74 16.81
CA THR A 299 1.73 -0.41 17.72
C THR A 299 3.18 -0.60 18.14
N THR A 300 3.41 -1.57 19.01
CA THR A 300 4.76 -2.05 19.33
C THR A 300 5.11 -3.25 18.45
N PRO A 301 6.40 -3.48 18.15
CA PRO A 301 6.84 -4.66 17.39
C PRO A 301 6.24 -5.97 17.90
N GLY A 302 5.77 -6.83 16.99
CA GLY A 302 5.17 -8.11 17.31
C GLY A 302 3.78 -8.07 17.93
N LYS A 303 3.24 -6.88 18.23
CA LYS A 303 1.87 -6.70 18.71
C LYS A 303 1.00 -6.03 17.65
N ARG A 304 -0.28 -6.34 17.70
CA ARG A 304 -1.33 -5.62 16.97
C ARG A 304 -2.57 -5.58 17.85
N LEU A 305 -2.95 -4.38 18.28
CA LEU A 305 -4.22 -4.15 18.95
C LEU A 305 -5.25 -3.76 17.88
N MET A 306 -6.45 -4.32 17.98
CA MET A 306 -7.60 -3.94 17.16
C MET A 306 -8.36 -2.73 17.73
N LYS A 307 -8.03 -2.34 18.96
CA LYS A 307 -8.58 -1.16 19.58
C LYS A 307 -8.15 0.07 18.76
N GLN A 308 -9.09 0.97 18.49
CA GLN A 308 -8.85 2.24 17.77
C GLN A 308 -8.56 2.08 16.26
N VAL A 309 -8.98 0.96 15.64
CA VAL A 309 -9.12 0.93 14.19
C VAL A 309 -10.29 1.83 13.82
N THR A 310 -10.04 2.76 12.90
CA THR A 310 -11.04 3.70 12.39
C THR A 310 -11.42 3.25 10.98
N ALA A 311 -12.71 3.07 10.72
CA ALA A 311 -13.26 2.81 9.39
C ALA A 311 -14.01 4.05 8.89
N ARG A 312 -13.74 4.46 7.65
CA ARG A 312 -14.38 5.62 7.01
C ARG A 312 -14.83 5.25 5.60
N LEU A 313 -16.00 5.77 5.21
CA LEU A 313 -16.43 5.70 3.83
C LEU A 313 -15.59 6.60 2.93
N VAL A 314 -15.33 6.07 1.74
CA VAL A 314 -14.75 6.80 0.61
C VAL A 314 -15.87 7.03 -0.38
N GLN A 315 -16.08 8.28 -0.75
CA GLN A 315 -17.07 8.67 -1.74
C GLN A 315 -16.38 8.79 -3.11
N PRO A 316 -16.83 8.03 -4.13
CA PRO A 316 -16.13 7.94 -5.42
C PRO A 316 -16.02 9.29 -6.12
N VAL A 317 -17.08 10.09 -6.13
CA VAL A 317 -17.06 11.41 -6.79
C VAL A 317 -16.39 12.46 -5.91
N LYS A 318 -16.78 12.57 -4.64
CA LYS A 318 -16.33 13.64 -3.75
C LYS A 318 -14.87 13.51 -3.30
N ASP A 319 -14.44 12.29 -2.95
CA ASP A 319 -13.09 12.07 -2.41
C ASP A 319 -12.06 11.75 -3.50
N LEU A 320 -12.50 11.10 -4.59
CA LEU A 320 -11.60 10.55 -5.61
C LEU A 320 -11.78 11.17 -7.00
N GLU A 321 -12.84 11.97 -7.23
CA GLU A 321 -13.15 12.56 -8.54
C GLU A 321 -13.27 11.51 -9.66
N LEU A 322 -13.80 10.32 -9.34
CA LEU A 322 -13.95 9.24 -10.32
C LEU A 322 -15.21 9.42 -11.18
N ASP A 323 -15.03 9.19 -12.47
CA ASP A 323 -16.12 9.01 -13.44
C ASP A 323 -16.59 7.54 -13.41
N LEU A 324 -17.53 7.24 -12.49
CA LEU A 324 -18.06 5.90 -12.33
C LEU A 324 -18.88 5.42 -13.52
N GLU A 325 -19.56 6.33 -14.23
CA GLU A 325 -20.38 5.97 -15.38
C GLU A 325 -19.49 5.40 -16.48
N ARG A 326 -18.39 6.10 -16.81
CA ARG A 326 -17.42 5.64 -17.79
C ARG A 326 -16.76 4.33 -17.38
N ILE A 327 -16.24 4.24 -16.15
CA ILE A 327 -15.57 3.02 -15.65
C ILE A 327 -16.53 1.83 -15.68
N THR A 328 -17.78 2.03 -15.26
CA THR A 328 -18.81 0.99 -15.26
C THR A 328 -19.16 0.55 -16.67
N GLY A 329 -19.39 1.49 -17.59
CA GLY A 329 -19.69 1.18 -18.99
C GLY A 329 -18.58 0.37 -19.65
N GLU A 330 -17.32 0.79 -19.48
CA GLU A 330 -16.15 0.07 -19.99
C GLU A 330 -16.01 -1.32 -19.37
N ALA A 331 -16.16 -1.44 -18.05
CA ALA A 331 -16.04 -2.71 -17.34
C ALA A 331 -17.13 -3.71 -17.73
N ARG A 332 -18.39 -3.27 -17.81
CA ARG A 332 -19.50 -4.12 -18.24
C ARG A 332 -19.31 -4.62 -19.67
N ALA A 333 -18.91 -3.73 -20.59
CA ALA A 333 -18.59 -4.13 -21.96
C ALA A 333 -17.44 -5.14 -22.02
N ARG A 334 -16.35 -4.89 -21.28
CA ARG A 334 -15.17 -5.77 -21.24
C ARG A 334 -15.47 -7.16 -20.69
N TYR A 335 -16.22 -7.22 -19.59
CA TYR A 335 -16.52 -8.48 -18.90
C TYR A 335 -17.83 -9.12 -19.35
N LYS A 336 -18.51 -8.55 -20.36
CA LYS A 336 -19.78 -9.03 -20.91
C LYS A 336 -20.86 -9.17 -19.84
N ILE A 337 -21.03 -8.10 -19.07
CA ILE A 337 -22.02 -8.01 -18.00
C ILE A 337 -23.19 -7.19 -18.54
N ASP A 338 -24.37 -7.82 -18.57
CA ASP A 338 -25.62 -7.17 -18.99
C ASP A 338 -26.07 -6.06 -18.02
#